data_AF-A0A9E5KCA6-F1
#
_entry.id   AF-A0A9E5KCA6-F1
#
_cell.length_a   1.000
_cell.length_b   1.000
_cell.length_c   1.000
_cell.angle_alpha   90.00
_cell.angle_beta   90.00
_cell.angle_gamma   90.00
#
_symmetry.space_group_name_H-M   'P 1'
#
loop_
_entity.id
_entity.type
_entity.pdbx_description
1 polymer ?
#
loop_
_entity_poly.entity_id
_entity_poly.type
_entity_poly.pdbx_seq_one_letter_code
_entity_poly.pdbx_strand_id
1 'polypeptide(L)'
;MIPIHCDKDYRFAFAEPRLIDRFHLTDVAEGVGVSVCALGSDGVPGVFLFESTTGPGGWVQVEPPLRVDQKQGFVVTVQFQSL
;
A
#
# COMPACT_ATOMS: atom_id res chain seq x y z
N MET A 1 3.00 -21.87 -18.91
CA MET A 1 2.03 -20.80 -18.61
C MET A 1 2.80 -19.75 -17.84
N ILE A 2 3.12 -18.63 -18.49
CA ILE A 2 3.88 -17.53 -17.87
C ILE A 2 2.85 -16.61 -17.24
N PRO A 3 2.90 -16.32 -15.92
CA PRO A 3 2.00 -15.35 -15.32
C PRO A 3 2.26 -13.98 -15.96
N ILE A 4 1.22 -13.36 -16.53
CA ILE A 4 1.32 -12.17 -17.38
C ILE A 4 1.34 -10.86 -16.58
N HIS A 5 1.88 -10.87 -15.36
CA HIS A 5 1.80 -9.82 -14.30
C HIS A 5 0.76 -10.16 -13.22
N CYS A 6 1.18 -10.13 -11.96
CA CYS A 6 0.30 -10.29 -10.80
C CYS A 6 0.74 -9.30 -9.74
N ASP A 7 0.15 -8.10 -9.77
CA ASP A 7 0.32 -7.14 -8.71
C ASP A 7 -0.30 -7.68 -7.42
N LYS A 8 0.47 -7.66 -6.32
CA LYS A 8 0.00 -8.08 -5.01
C LYS A 8 -0.58 -6.86 -4.30
N ASP A 9 -1.88 -6.88 -4.05
CA ASP A 9 -2.59 -5.83 -3.33
C ASP A 9 -2.72 -6.14 -1.83
N TYR A 10 -2.46 -5.15 -1.00
CA TYR A 10 -2.71 -5.17 0.44
C TYR A 10 -3.74 -4.11 0.79
N ARG A 11 -4.74 -4.47 1.60
CA ARG A 11 -5.81 -3.56 2.01
C ARG A 11 -5.70 -3.27 3.50
N PHE A 12 -5.69 -1.99 3.86
CA PHE A 12 -5.66 -1.51 5.22
C PHE A 12 -6.95 -0.74 5.49
N ALA A 13 -7.71 -1.15 6.49
CA ALA A 13 -8.95 -0.49 6.91
C ALA A 13 -8.96 -0.32 8.44
N PHE A 14 -9.46 0.83 8.89
CA PHE A 14 -9.42 1.17 10.32
C PHE A 14 -10.82 1.55 10.82
N ALA A 15 -11.18 1.03 11.99
CA ALA A 15 -12.47 1.30 12.63
C ALA A 15 -12.56 2.72 13.21
N GLU A 16 -11.42 3.34 13.46
CA GLU A 16 -11.25 4.67 14.06
C GLU A 16 -10.23 5.46 13.25
N PRO A 17 -10.27 6.81 13.30
CA PRO A 17 -9.27 7.64 12.65
C PRO A 17 -7.86 7.32 13.15
N ARG A 18 -6.89 7.27 12.23
CA ARG A 18 -5.47 7.07 12.53
C ARG A 18 -4.58 7.98 11.73
N LEU A 19 -3.45 8.33 12.33
CA LEU A 19 -2.32 8.89 11.62
C LEU A 19 -1.31 7.75 11.39
N ILE A 20 -0.98 7.47 10.14
CA ILE A 20 -0.14 6.35 9.73
C ILE A 20 1.21 6.93 9.31
N ASP A 21 2.23 6.71 10.13
CA ASP A 21 3.63 7.08 9.88
C ASP A 21 4.40 5.96 9.14
N ARG A 22 3.98 4.70 9.33
CA ARG A 22 4.51 3.53 8.64
C ARG A 22 3.55 2.35 8.65
N PHE A 23 3.73 1.42 7.71
CA PHE A 23 3.02 0.14 7.70
C PHE A 23 3.92 -0.98 7.17
N HIS A 24 3.55 -2.25 7.39
CA HIS A 24 4.34 -3.41 7.03
C HIS A 24 3.66 -4.24 5.95
N LEU A 25 4.41 -4.65 4.94
CA LEU A 25 3.98 -5.55 3.88
C LEU A 25 4.68 -6.91 4.03
N THR A 26 3.89 -7.94 4.37
CA THR A 26 4.41 -9.29 4.58
C THR A 26 4.88 -9.91 3.26
N ASP A 27 6.07 -10.52 3.28
CA ASP A 27 6.69 -11.17 2.11
C ASP A 27 7.01 -10.20 0.96
N VAL A 28 7.23 -8.91 1.25
CA VAL A 28 7.76 -7.96 0.27
C VAL A 28 9.21 -7.64 0.64
N ALA A 29 10.12 -7.87 -0.30
CA ALA A 29 11.53 -7.56 -0.12
C ALA A 29 11.76 -6.06 0.06
N GLU A 30 12.92 -5.69 0.61
CA GLU A 30 13.39 -4.31 0.64
C GLU A 30 13.70 -3.80 -0.78
N GLY A 31 13.51 -2.50 -1.01
CA GLY A 31 13.79 -1.85 -2.29
C GLY A 31 12.68 -2.00 -3.33
N VAL A 32 11.52 -2.56 -2.97
CA VAL A 32 10.41 -2.77 -3.89
C VAL A 32 9.50 -1.55 -3.90
N GLY A 33 9.21 -1.05 -5.11
CA GLY A 33 8.29 0.07 -5.31
C GLY A 33 6.85 -0.31 -4.98
N VAL A 34 6.14 0.61 -4.34
CA VAL A 34 4.72 0.45 -4.01
C VAL A 34 3.93 1.69 -4.35
N SER A 35 2.73 1.50 -4.87
CA SER A 35 1.75 2.57 -5.05
C SER A 35 0.69 2.47 -3.96
N VAL A 36 0.38 3.60 -3.32
CA VAL A 36 -0.63 3.69 -2.26
C VAL A 36 -1.80 4.52 -2.77
N CYS A 37 -3.00 3.93 -2.75
CA CYS A 37 -4.24 4.56 -3.15
C CYS A 37 -5.26 4.53 -2.00
N ALA A 38 -6.19 5.47 -1.94
CA ALA A 38 -7.34 5.39 -1.05
C ALA A 38 -8.15 4.11 -1.35
N LEU A 39 -8.75 3.51 -0.32
CA LEU A 39 -9.66 2.38 -0.51
C LEU A 39 -11.01 2.92 -1.00
N GLY A 40 -11.41 2.56 -2.22
CA GLY A 40 -12.72 2.86 -2.76
C GLY A 40 -13.84 2.15 -2.01
N SER A 41 -15.06 2.69 -2.08
CA SER A 41 -16.24 2.12 -1.42
C SER A 41 -16.65 0.74 -1.97
N ASP A 42 -16.20 0.41 -3.18
CA ASP A 42 -16.36 -0.88 -3.85
C ASP A 42 -15.23 -1.89 -3.51
N GLY A 43 -14.27 -1.50 -2.66
CA GLY A 43 -13.13 -2.33 -2.29
C GLY A 43 -11.98 -2.32 -3.31
N VAL A 44 -12.05 -1.47 -4.33
CA VAL A 44 -11.05 -1.29 -5.40
C VAL A 44 -10.14 -0.09 -5.05
N PRO A 45 -8.88 -0.05 -5.52
CA PRO A 45 -8.04 1.14 -5.41
C PRO A 45 -8.76 2.37 -5.98
N GLY A 46 -8.88 3.41 -5.16
CA GLY A 46 -9.46 4.70 -5.52
C GLY A 46 -8.40 5.73 -5.88
N VAL A 47 -8.51 6.92 -5.29
CA VAL A 47 -7.61 8.05 -5.55
C VAL A 47 -6.17 7.70 -5.15
N PHE A 48 -5.22 7.92 -6.05
CA PHE A 48 -3.80 7.81 -5.75
C PHE A 48 -3.39 8.79 -4.65
N LEU A 49 -2.63 8.30 -3.66
CA LEU A 49 -2.14 9.09 -2.53
C LEU A 49 -0.66 9.41 -2.69
N PHE A 50 0.19 8.38 -2.83
CA PHE A 50 1.64 8.53 -3.01
C PHE A 50 2.28 7.21 -3.47
N GLU A 51 3.53 7.30 -3.92
CA GLU A 51 4.42 6.16 -4.12
C GLU A 51 5.47 6.13 -3.01
N SER A 52 5.94 4.92 -2.68
CA SER A 52 7.02 4.72 -1.72
C SER A 52 7.80 3.46 -2.08
N THR A 53 8.86 3.19 -1.32
CA THR A 53 9.68 2.00 -1.46
C THR A 53 9.71 1.26 -0.13
N THR A 54 9.62 -0.06 -0.17
CA THR A 54 9.80 -0.88 1.03
C THR A 54 11.23 -0.74 1.57
N GLY A 55 11.34 -0.48 2.87
CA GLY A 55 12.56 -0.57 3.63
C GLY A 55 12.77 -1.97 4.24
N PRO A 56 13.70 -2.08 5.20
CA PRO A 56 14.07 -3.36 5.81
C PRO A 56 12.87 -4.13 6.33
N GLY A 57 12.80 -5.41 5.97
CA GLY A 57 11.72 -6.30 6.39
C GLY A 57 10.33 -5.92 5.88
N GLY A 58 10.22 -5.18 4.77
CA GLY A 58 8.92 -4.85 4.16
C GLY A 58 8.20 -3.66 4.82
N TRP A 59 8.88 -2.90 5.67
CA TRP A 59 8.33 -1.68 6.27
C TRP A 59 8.32 -0.52 5.26
N VAL A 60 7.19 0.15 5.11
CA VAL A 60 7.04 1.35 4.27
C VAL A 60 6.90 2.55 5.19
N GLN A 61 7.75 3.55 5.01
CA GLN A 61 7.63 4.85 5.68
C GLN A 61 6.66 5.75 4.92
N VAL A 62 5.90 6.56 5.64
CA VAL A 62 4.88 7.46 5.11
C VAL A 62 5.18 8.88 5.59
N GLU A 63 5.68 9.70 4.68
CA GLU A 63 6.08 11.07 4.96
C GLU A 63 5.48 12.05 3.93
N PRO A 64 4.67 13.03 4.36
CA PRO A 64 4.15 13.20 5.72
C PRO A 64 3.20 12.05 6.13
N PRO A 65 2.97 11.83 7.44
CA PRO A 65 2.07 10.77 7.90
C PRO A 65 0.68 10.86 7.27
N LEU A 66 0.17 9.72 6.80
CA LEU A 66 -1.13 9.63 6.15
C LEU A 66 -2.24 9.65 7.20
N ARG A 67 -3.12 10.65 7.12
CA ARG A 67 -4.35 10.66 7.91
C ARG A 67 -5.41 9.78 7.24
N VAL A 68 -5.92 8.80 7.98
CA VAL A 68 -7.03 7.94 7.56
C VAL A 68 -8.18 8.18 8.53
N ASP A 69 -9.31 8.70 8.05
CA ASP A 69 -10.47 8.94 8.92
C ASP A 69 -11.30 7.66 9.14
N GLN A 70 -12.36 7.75 9.94
CA GLN A 70 -13.19 6.60 10.32
C GLN A 70 -13.79 5.90 9.09
N LYS A 71 -13.73 4.56 9.06
CA LYS A 71 -14.23 3.71 7.97
C LYS A 71 -13.56 3.98 6.62
N GLN A 72 -12.42 4.67 6.61
CA GLN A 72 -11.56 4.77 5.45
C GLN A 72 -10.41 3.77 5.53
N GLY A 73 -9.69 3.68 4.43
CA GLY A 73 -8.56 2.78 4.28
C GLY A 73 -7.70 3.17 3.10
N PHE A 74 -6.66 2.38 2.86
CA PHE A 74 -5.83 2.49 1.68
C PHE A 74 -5.49 1.10 1.14
N VAL A 75 -5.22 1.06 -0.15
CA VAL A 75 -4.72 -0.10 -0.87
C VAL A 75 -3.27 0.16 -1.25
N VAL A 76 -2.43 -0.85 -1.07
CA VAL A 76 -1.03 -0.83 -1.46
C VAL A 76 -0.82 -1.87 -2.54
N THR A 77 -0.37 -1.44 -3.71
CA THR A 77 -0.07 -2.30 -4.85
C THR A 77 1.44 -2.41 -4.99
N VAL A 78 1.96 -3.63 -4.92
CA VAL A 78 3.39 -3.90 -5.09
C VAL A 78 3.74 -3.88 -6.58
N GLN A 79 4.65 -3.01 -6.97
CA GLN A 79 5.12 -2.90 -8.35
C GLN A 79 6.17 -3.98 -8.60
N PHE A 80 5.82 -5.03 -9.34
CA PHE A 80 6.81 -5.99 -9.83
C PHE A 80 7.40 -5.48 -11.16
N GLN A 81 8.70 -5.19 -11.18
CA GLN A 81 9.39 -4.95 -12.45
C GLN A 81 9.50 -6.28 -13.20
N SER A 82 8.89 -6.34 -14.38
CA SER A 82 9.20 -7.39 -15.35
C SER A 82 10.66 -7.20 -15.79
N LEU A 83 11.51 -8.18 -15.48
CA LEU A 83 12.90 -8.25 -15.97
C LEU A 83 12.96 -8.42 -17.48
#